data_AF-A0A7Z1J1A5-F1
#
_entry.id   AF-A0A7Z1J1A5-F1
#
_cell.length_a   1.000
_cell.length_b   1.000
_cell.length_c   1.000
_cell.angle_alpha   90.00
_cell.angle_beta   90.00
_cell.angle_gamma   90.00
#
_symmetry.space_group_name_H-M   'P 1'
#
loop_
_entity.id
_entity.type
_entity.pdbx_description
1 polymer ?
#
loop_
_entity_poly.entity_id
_entity_poly.type
_entity_poly.pdbx_seq_one_letter_code
_entity_poly.pdbx_strand_id
1 'polypeptide(L)'
;VLLAADRIAMINPANGNTKPMFVGQGDQIFMNEVFLKRLTAPTITSGGNPPAFSLTSDGRLTAKNADISGSVNANSGTLNNVTINQNCTIKGMLEATQVRGDFVKAVSKAFPKKVGTWGNTETPNGTVTVTISDDHNFDRQIIIPPIIFNGIAYDDPGSGNNPGGTRYTGYGFEVRKNGVLIASRETKGAIPGSYSAVIDMPSGRGSVTLEFKIFQKGNQGAGNITDCTVIVTKKAASGISIR
;
A
#
# COMPACT_ATOMS: atom_id res chain seq x y z
N VAL A 1 -29.84 -61.18 -16.83
CA VAL A 1 -28.84 -61.94 -17.60
C VAL A 1 -27.56 -61.98 -16.78
N LEU A 2 -27.02 -63.17 -16.53
CA LEU A 2 -25.69 -63.37 -15.93
C LEU A 2 -24.79 -63.92 -17.05
N LEU A 3 -23.64 -63.28 -17.28
CA LEU A 3 -22.70 -63.63 -18.35
C LEU A 3 -21.31 -63.82 -17.73
N ALA A 4 -20.65 -64.92 -18.07
CA ALA A 4 -19.26 -65.20 -17.69
C ALA A 4 -18.41 -65.22 -18.96
N ALA A 5 -17.54 -64.22 -19.12
CA ALA A 5 -16.63 -64.10 -20.24
C ALA A 5 -15.43 -63.21 -19.83
N ASP A 6 -14.23 -63.52 -20.34
CA ASP A 6 -13.04 -62.73 -20.07
C ASP A 6 -13.12 -61.30 -20.65
N ARG A 7 -13.95 -61.13 -21.68
CA ARG A 7 -14.16 -59.85 -22.38
C ARG A 7 -15.55 -59.76 -22.98
N ILE A 8 -16.25 -58.65 -22.71
CA ILE A 8 -17.53 -58.31 -23.35
C ILE A 8 -17.38 -56.95 -24.01
N ALA A 9 -17.79 -56.83 -25.28
CA ALA A 9 -17.73 -55.57 -26.03
C ALA A 9 -19.07 -55.28 -26.73
N MET A 10 -19.58 -54.05 -26.60
CA MET A 10 -20.74 -53.58 -27.38
C MET A 10 -20.25 -52.70 -28.52
N ILE A 11 -20.58 -53.09 -29.74
CA ILE A 11 -20.18 -52.42 -30.99
C ILE A 11 -21.45 -52.02 -31.73
N ASN A 12 -21.51 -50.78 -32.22
CA ASN A 12 -22.55 -50.37 -33.16
C ASN A 12 -21.95 -50.33 -34.59
N PRO A 13 -22.17 -51.37 -35.41
CA PRO A 13 -21.61 -51.44 -36.75
C PRO A 13 -22.26 -50.47 -37.75
N ALA A 14 -23.40 -49.84 -37.41
CA ALA A 14 -24.17 -48.98 -38.32
C ALA A 14 -23.40 -47.75 -38.83
N ASN A 15 -22.30 -47.39 -38.15
CA ASN A 15 -21.51 -46.20 -38.45
C ASN A 15 -20.15 -46.54 -39.10
N GLY A 16 -19.91 -47.81 -39.46
CA GLY A 16 -18.60 -48.27 -39.94
C GLY A 16 -17.47 -48.22 -38.92
N ASN A 17 -17.77 -47.84 -37.67
CA ASN A 17 -16.79 -47.71 -36.58
C ASN A 17 -16.63 -49.05 -35.86
N THR A 18 -15.43 -49.63 -35.93
CA THR A 18 -15.08 -50.90 -35.26
C THR A 18 -14.64 -50.71 -33.81
N LYS A 19 -14.48 -49.47 -33.33
CA LYS A 19 -14.14 -49.19 -31.94
C LYS A 19 -15.35 -49.49 -31.05
N PRO A 20 -15.25 -50.41 -30.07
CA PRO A 20 -16.35 -50.69 -29.16
C PRO A 20 -16.75 -49.46 -28.35
N MET A 21 -18.05 -49.26 -28.14
CA MET A 21 -18.58 -48.19 -27.28
C MET A 21 -18.30 -48.50 -25.79
N PHE A 22 -18.26 -49.79 -25.46
CA PHE A 22 -18.12 -50.32 -24.11
C PHE A 22 -17.29 -51.61 -24.18
N VAL A 23 -16.30 -51.77 -23.28
CA VAL A 23 -15.56 -53.03 -23.08
C VAL A 23 -15.46 -53.32 -21.59
N GLY A 24 -15.97 -54.48 -21.15
CA GLY A 24 -15.69 -55.03 -19.83
C GLY A 24 -14.59 -56.08 -19.92
N GLN A 25 -13.48 -55.89 -19.21
CA GLN A 25 -12.33 -56.81 -19.19
C GLN A 25 -11.48 -56.57 -17.94
N GLY A 26 -11.07 -57.64 -17.26
CA GLY A 26 -10.13 -57.56 -16.12
C GLY A 26 -10.58 -56.60 -15.00
N ASP A 27 -11.82 -56.78 -14.52
CA ASP A 27 -12.47 -55.94 -13.49
C ASP A 27 -12.61 -54.45 -13.83
N GLN A 28 -12.34 -54.06 -15.08
CA GLN A 28 -12.45 -52.69 -15.57
C GLN A 28 -13.51 -52.58 -16.66
N ILE A 29 -14.11 -51.38 -16.74
CA ILE A 29 -14.99 -50.97 -17.81
C ILE A 29 -14.32 -49.82 -18.56
N PHE A 30 -14.10 -50.00 -19.86
CA PHE A 30 -13.59 -48.97 -20.76
C PHE A 30 -14.73 -48.40 -21.59
N MET A 31 -14.84 -47.08 -21.62
CA MET A 31 -15.83 -46.34 -22.39
C MET A 31 -15.13 -45.18 -23.08
N ASN A 32 -15.48 -44.91 -24.34
CA ASN A 32 -14.88 -43.79 -25.09
C ASN A 32 -15.51 -42.45 -24.68
N GLU A 33 -16.84 -42.40 -24.67
CA GLU A 33 -17.63 -41.23 -24.31
C GLU A 33 -18.87 -41.72 -23.55
N VAL A 34 -19.30 -41.00 -22.51
CA VAL A 34 -20.47 -41.38 -21.72
C VAL A 34 -21.31 -40.14 -21.40
N PHE A 35 -22.62 -40.28 -21.53
CA PHE A 35 -23.58 -39.29 -21.03
C PHE A 35 -24.32 -39.90 -19.84
N LEU A 36 -24.13 -39.32 -18.64
CA LEU A 36 -24.71 -39.80 -17.40
C LEU A 36 -25.58 -38.72 -16.77
N LYS A 37 -26.74 -39.12 -16.26
CA LYS A 37 -27.58 -38.22 -15.45
C LYS A 37 -26.95 -37.92 -14.09
N ARG A 38 -26.35 -38.93 -13.46
CA ARG A 38 -25.65 -38.87 -12.17
C ARG A 38 -24.54 -39.93 -12.13
N LEU A 39 -23.43 -39.61 -11.48
CA LEU A 39 -22.36 -40.56 -11.15
C LEU A 39 -22.28 -40.68 -9.63
N THR A 40 -22.44 -41.89 -9.10
CA THR A 40 -22.21 -42.20 -7.69
C THR A 40 -20.94 -43.03 -7.61
N ALA A 41 -19.89 -42.48 -7.02
CA ALA A 41 -18.60 -43.15 -6.86
C ALA A 41 -18.00 -42.82 -5.49
N PRO A 42 -17.36 -43.77 -4.80
CA PRO A 42 -16.65 -43.49 -3.55
C PRO A 42 -15.43 -42.60 -3.77
N THR A 43 -14.75 -42.76 -4.92
CA THR A 43 -13.60 -41.95 -5.33
C THR A 43 -13.62 -41.77 -6.84
N ILE A 44 -13.23 -40.58 -7.31
CA ILE A 44 -12.96 -40.30 -8.73
C ILE A 44 -11.50 -39.85 -8.82
N THR A 45 -10.69 -40.55 -9.62
CA THR A 45 -9.25 -40.28 -9.75
C THR A 45 -8.90 -40.17 -11.22
N SER A 46 -8.17 -39.13 -11.61
CA SER A 46 -7.65 -39.03 -12.97
C SER A 46 -6.61 -40.12 -13.25
N GLY A 47 -6.39 -40.46 -14.51
CA GLY A 47 -5.22 -41.26 -14.89
C GLY A 47 -3.88 -40.62 -14.49
N GLY A 48 -2.80 -41.41 -14.55
CA GLY A 48 -1.44 -41.02 -14.19
C GLY A 48 -1.07 -41.29 -12.73
N ASN A 49 0.24 -41.32 -12.45
CA ASN A 49 0.77 -41.51 -11.09
C ASN A 49 1.89 -40.47 -10.81
N PRO A 50 1.64 -39.44 -9.99
CA PRO A 50 0.44 -39.21 -9.19
C PRO A 50 -0.72 -38.63 -10.02
N PRO A 51 -1.99 -38.85 -9.62
CA PRO A 51 -3.15 -38.26 -10.27
C PRO A 51 -3.03 -36.74 -10.43
N ALA A 52 -3.55 -36.20 -11.53
CA ALA A 52 -3.70 -34.77 -11.77
C ALA A 52 -4.84 -34.18 -10.94
N PHE A 53 -5.92 -34.95 -10.74
CA PHE A 53 -6.98 -34.63 -9.77
C PHE A 53 -7.57 -35.88 -9.09
N SER A 54 -8.14 -35.70 -7.91
CA SER A 54 -8.94 -36.70 -7.21
C SER A 54 -10.08 -36.07 -6.39
N LEU A 55 -11.21 -36.77 -6.31
CA LEU A 55 -12.32 -36.49 -5.41
C LEU A 55 -12.53 -37.73 -4.53
N THR A 56 -12.41 -37.56 -3.22
CA THR A 56 -12.58 -38.63 -2.22
C THR A 56 -13.94 -38.56 -1.53
N SER A 57 -14.34 -39.66 -0.87
CA SER A 57 -15.65 -39.80 -0.24
C SER A 57 -15.92 -38.82 0.91
N ASP A 58 -14.88 -38.27 1.52
CA ASP A 58 -14.96 -37.20 2.54
C ASP A 58 -15.15 -35.80 1.92
N GLY A 59 -15.27 -35.70 0.59
CA GLY A 59 -15.52 -34.45 -0.14
C GLY A 59 -14.27 -33.65 -0.49
N ARG A 60 -13.07 -34.19 -0.25
CA ARG A 60 -11.82 -33.50 -0.61
C ARG A 60 -11.58 -33.58 -2.12
N LEU A 61 -11.48 -32.40 -2.75
CA LEU A 61 -10.97 -32.24 -4.11
C LEU A 61 -9.47 -31.88 -4.05
N THR A 62 -8.64 -32.65 -4.74
CA THR A 62 -7.23 -32.31 -5.00
C THR A 62 -7.05 -32.10 -6.50
N ALA A 63 -6.42 -31.01 -6.93
CA ALA A 63 -6.13 -30.73 -8.33
C ALA A 63 -4.79 -29.98 -8.47
N LYS A 64 -3.93 -30.38 -9.42
CA LYS A 64 -2.62 -29.77 -9.64
C LYS A 64 -2.66 -28.50 -10.49
N ASN A 65 -3.49 -28.49 -11.54
CA ASN A 65 -3.67 -27.36 -12.47
C ASN A 65 -5.17 -27.10 -12.65
N ALA A 66 -5.82 -26.51 -11.64
CA ALA A 66 -7.21 -26.10 -11.75
C ALA A 66 -7.30 -24.70 -12.39
N ASP A 67 -8.12 -24.57 -13.43
CA ASP A 67 -8.54 -23.29 -14.00
C ASP A 67 -10.03 -23.08 -13.66
N ILE A 68 -10.33 -22.03 -12.89
CA ILE A 68 -11.67 -21.72 -12.40
C ILE A 68 -12.03 -20.34 -12.93
N SER A 69 -12.85 -20.30 -13.98
CA SER A 69 -13.37 -19.07 -14.57
C SER A 69 -14.59 -18.50 -13.83
N GLY A 70 -15.17 -19.28 -12.91
CA GLY A 70 -16.32 -18.90 -12.09
C GLY A 70 -15.95 -18.37 -10.71
N SER A 71 -16.95 -18.27 -9.83
CA SER A 71 -16.75 -17.87 -8.44
C SER A 71 -16.35 -19.04 -7.55
N VAL A 72 -15.42 -18.80 -6.63
CA VAL A 72 -15.16 -19.69 -5.49
C VAL A 72 -15.76 -19.03 -4.24
N ASN A 73 -16.69 -19.72 -3.58
CA ASN A 73 -17.23 -19.30 -2.28
C ASN A 73 -16.66 -20.24 -1.20
N ALA A 74 -15.92 -19.69 -0.25
CA ALA A 74 -15.30 -20.43 0.84
C ALA A 74 -15.48 -19.66 2.15
N ASN A 75 -15.85 -20.38 3.21
CA ASN A 75 -15.98 -19.81 4.56
C ASN A 75 -14.63 -19.71 5.27
N SER A 76 -13.66 -20.52 4.85
CA SER A 76 -12.29 -20.55 5.38
C SER A 76 -11.35 -21.22 4.37
N GLY A 77 -10.05 -21.00 4.53
CA GLY A 77 -9.02 -21.60 3.70
C GLY A 77 -7.65 -20.96 3.94
N THR A 78 -6.61 -21.63 3.46
CA THR A 78 -5.25 -21.08 3.40
C THR A 78 -4.78 -21.12 1.95
N LEU A 79 -4.11 -20.06 1.52
CA LEU A 79 -3.58 -19.94 0.17
C LEU A 79 -2.10 -19.56 0.26
N ASN A 80 -1.27 -20.22 -0.53
CA ASN A 80 0.17 -19.94 -0.61
C ASN A 80 0.49 -19.40 -2.00
N ASN A 81 1.40 -18.43 -2.07
CA ASN A 81 1.90 -17.86 -3.33
C ASN A 81 0.80 -17.33 -4.26
N VAL A 82 -0.13 -16.55 -3.70
CA VAL A 82 -1.25 -15.98 -4.46
C VAL A 82 -0.83 -14.69 -5.16
N THR A 83 -1.06 -14.63 -6.46
CA THR A 83 -1.00 -13.39 -7.25
C THR A 83 -2.42 -12.93 -7.57
N ILE A 84 -2.74 -11.68 -7.25
CA ILE A 84 -4.00 -11.03 -7.63
C ILE A 84 -3.67 -10.05 -8.76
N ASN A 85 -4.05 -10.40 -9.99
CA ASN A 85 -3.72 -9.60 -11.18
C ASN A 85 -4.51 -8.29 -11.27
N GLN A 86 -5.65 -8.22 -10.60
CA GLN A 86 -6.54 -7.06 -10.61
C GLN A 86 -6.82 -6.62 -9.16
N ASN A 87 -8.08 -6.32 -8.85
CA ASN A 87 -8.47 -5.76 -7.58
C ASN A 87 -8.79 -6.85 -6.54
N CYS A 88 -8.47 -6.56 -5.28
CA CYS A 88 -8.89 -7.36 -4.13
C CYS A 88 -9.76 -6.49 -3.21
N THR A 89 -10.90 -7.02 -2.77
CA THR A 89 -11.77 -6.34 -1.78
C THR A 89 -11.79 -7.13 -0.49
N ILE A 90 -11.27 -6.54 0.59
CA ILE A 90 -11.29 -7.11 1.93
C ILE A 90 -12.34 -6.35 2.75
N LYS A 91 -13.46 -7.01 3.05
CA LYS A 91 -14.53 -6.44 3.89
C LYS A 91 -14.26 -6.56 5.38
N GLY A 92 -13.38 -7.50 5.77
CA GLY A 92 -12.97 -7.74 7.16
C GLY A 92 -11.62 -7.13 7.48
N MET A 93 -10.94 -7.71 8.46
CA MET A 93 -9.59 -7.32 8.86
C MET A 93 -8.53 -7.96 7.96
N LEU A 94 -7.53 -7.19 7.56
CA LEU A 94 -6.29 -7.69 6.98
C LEU A 94 -5.23 -7.77 8.08
N GLU A 95 -4.87 -8.98 8.49
CA GLU A 95 -3.73 -9.23 9.37
C GLU A 95 -2.52 -9.63 8.52
N ALA A 96 -1.40 -8.93 8.70
CA ALA A 96 -0.18 -9.19 7.95
C ALA A 96 1.07 -8.90 8.80
N THR A 97 1.92 -9.92 8.98
CA THR A 97 3.17 -9.80 9.75
C THR A 97 4.26 -9.06 8.97
N GLN A 98 4.32 -9.25 7.66
CA GLN A 98 5.30 -8.61 6.78
C GLN A 98 4.63 -8.16 5.49
N VAL A 99 4.96 -6.93 5.07
CA VAL A 99 4.45 -6.35 3.82
C VAL A 99 5.61 -5.66 3.13
N ARG A 100 5.84 -6.03 1.87
CA ARG A 100 6.85 -5.38 1.03
C ARG A 100 6.19 -4.21 0.30
N GLY A 101 6.69 -3.00 0.57
CA GLY A 101 6.13 -1.75 0.03
C GLY A 101 5.43 -0.93 1.09
N ASP A 102 4.86 0.20 0.67
CA ASP A 102 4.30 1.21 1.58
C ASP A 102 2.78 1.06 1.70
N PHE A 103 2.25 1.10 2.93
CA PHE A 103 0.82 1.36 3.17
C PHE A 103 0.48 2.85 3.17
N VAL A 104 1.47 3.66 3.51
CA VAL A 104 1.41 5.11 3.68
C VAL A 104 2.62 5.69 2.97
N LYS A 105 2.42 6.74 2.17
CA LYS A 105 3.54 7.38 1.47
C LYS A 105 4.09 8.53 2.31
N ALA A 106 5.38 8.50 2.61
CA ALA A 106 6.05 9.55 3.36
C ALA A 106 7.26 10.09 2.58
N VAL A 107 7.52 11.38 2.74
CA VAL A 107 8.76 12.02 2.26
C VAL A 107 9.33 12.88 3.37
N SER A 108 10.66 12.84 3.54
CA SER A 108 11.40 13.74 4.41
C SER A 108 12.45 14.49 3.59
N LYS A 109 12.57 15.80 3.80
CA LYS A 109 13.56 16.65 3.15
C LYS A 109 14.16 17.63 4.15
N ALA A 110 15.49 17.71 4.17
CA ALA A 110 16.18 18.78 4.89
C ALA A 110 15.92 20.13 4.23
N PHE A 111 15.82 21.19 5.05
CA PHE A 111 15.74 22.55 4.53
C PHE A 111 17.09 22.98 3.93
N PRO A 112 17.08 23.77 2.84
CA PRO A 112 18.30 24.36 2.32
C PRO A 112 18.98 25.21 3.41
N LYS A 113 20.31 25.17 3.43
CA LYS A 113 21.11 26.00 4.29
C LYS A 113 21.91 26.99 3.46
N LYS A 114 22.11 28.17 4.02
CA LYS A 114 22.96 29.23 3.48
C LYS A 114 24.10 29.49 4.44
N VAL A 115 25.31 29.58 3.91
CA VAL A 115 26.49 29.98 4.69
C VAL A 115 26.27 31.39 5.23
N GLY A 116 26.36 31.52 6.55
CA GLY A 116 26.27 32.77 7.28
C GLY A 116 27.50 33.64 7.04
N THR A 117 27.33 34.94 7.17
CA THR A 117 28.38 35.94 6.95
C THR A 117 29.43 35.95 8.08
N TRP A 118 29.12 35.33 9.22
CA TRP A 118 29.99 35.24 10.40
C TRP A 118 30.24 33.77 10.79
N GLY A 119 31.52 33.40 10.89
CA GLY A 119 31.96 32.15 11.51
C GLY A 119 31.67 30.84 10.75
N ASN A 120 31.55 30.86 9.41
CA ASN A 120 31.26 29.65 8.60
C ASN A 120 30.04 28.84 9.11
N THR A 121 29.05 29.50 9.71
CA THR A 121 27.85 28.83 10.23
C THR A 121 26.85 28.61 9.10
N GLU A 122 26.41 27.38 8.86
CA GLU A 122 25.32 27.11 7.92
C GLU A 122 23.97 27.41 8.60
N THR A 123 23.14 28.21 7.95
CA THR A 123 21.88 28.72 8.52
C THR A 123 20.68 28.30 7.68
N PRO A 124 19.56 27.88 8.27
CA PRO A 124 18.37 27.51 7.52
C PRO A 124 17.85 28.68 6.68
N ASN A 125 17.80 28.52 5.37
CA ASN A 125 17.24 29.53 4.48
C ASN A 125 16.84 28.91 3.15
N GLY A 126 15.56 29.01 2.80
CA GLY A 126 15.04 28.56 1.52
C GLY A 126 13.70 27.87 1.65
N THR A 127 13.30 27.20 0.58
CA THR A 127 12.00 26.55 0.45
C THR A 127 12.17 25.06 0.20
N VAL A 128 11.40 24.26 0.93
CA VAL A 128 11.15 22.85 0.61
C VAL A 128 9.79 22.76 -0.06
N THR A 129 9.75 22.17 -1.25
CA THR A 129 8.50 21.93 -1.99
C THR A 129 8.19 20.44 -2.02
N VAL A 130 6.95 20.11 -1.68
CA VAL A 130 6.37 18.77 -1.73
C VAL A 130 5.12 18.81 -2.60
N THR A 131 5.12 18.04 -3.68
CA THR A 131 3.93 17.86 -4.52
C THR A 131 3.37 16.46 -4.29
N ILE A 132 2.12 16.41 -3.87
CA ILE A 132 1.33 15.20 -3.68
C ILE A 132 0.41 15.09 -4.89
N SER A 133 0.68 14.12 -5.77
CA SER A 133 -0.22 13.82 -6.89
C SER A 133 -1.40 12.97 -6.44
N ASP A 134 -2.61 13.35 -6.85
CA ASP A 134 -3.81 12.54 -6.65
C ASP A 134 -4.17 11.78 -7.93
N ASP A 135 -4.06 10.46 -7.87
CA ASP A 135 -4.35 9.52 -8.93
C ASP A 135 -5.43 8.48 -8.53
N HIS A 136 -6.12 8.66 -7.40
CA HIS A 136 -7.09 7.66 -6.91
C HIS A 136 -8.36 8.28 -6.29
N ASN A 137 -9.47 7.55 -6.37
CA ASN A 137 -10.81 7.98 -5.97
C ASN A 137 -11.09 7.89 -4.45
N PHE A 138 -10.12 8.21 -3.59
CA PHE A 138 -10.37 8.26 -2.15
C PHE A 138 -9.73 9.47 -1.48
N ASP A 139 -10.45 10.01 -0.51
CA ASP A 139 -9.96 11.11 0.31
C ASP A 139 -8.67 10.71 1.03
N ARG A 140 -7.72 11.63 1.06
CA ARG A 140 -6.46 11.49 1.77
C ARG A 140 -6.38 12.51 2.88
N GLN A 141 -5.52 12.21 3.83
CA GLN A 141 -5.13 13.11 4.88
C GLN A 141 -3.61 13.30 4.81
N ILE A 142 -3.20 14.55 4.70
CA ILE A 142 -1.79 14.94 4.72
C ILE A 142 -1.46 15.31 6.16
N ILE A 143 -0.50 14.60 6.75
CA ILE A 143 -0.04 14.80 8.11
C ILE A 143 1.36 15.41 8.05
N ILE A 144 1.53 16.53 8.76
CA ILE A 144 2.77 17.26 8.89
C ILE A 144 3.16 17.17 10.37
N PRO A 145 4.07 16.25 10.74
CA PRO A 145 4.66 16.25 12.07
C PRO A 145 5.30 17.60 12.40
N PRO A 146 5.55 17.91 13.69
CA PRO A 146 6.13 19.19 14.08
C PRO A 146 7.44 19.48 13.37
N ILE A 147 7.45 20.55 12.58
CA ILE A 147 8.65 21.21 12.08
C ILE A 147 9.03 22.26 13.11
N ILE A 148 10.17 22.09 13.76
CA ILE A 148 10.65 22.98 14.82
C ILE A 148 11.83 23.78 14.29
N PHE A 149 11.83 25.08 14.54
CA PHE A 149 12.92 25.96 14.14
C PHE A 149 13.22 26.99 15.22
N ASN A 150 14.50 27.31 15.40
CA ASN A 150 14.95 28.23 16.43
C ASN A 150 16.14 29.05 15.97
N GLY A 151 16.22 30.27 16.50
CA GLY A 151 17.45 31.04 16.52
C GLY A 151 18.35 30.63 17.69
N ILE A 152 19.47 31.32 17.80
CA ILE A 152 20.40 31.22 18.93
C ILE A 152 20.50 32.55 19.66
N ALA A 153 20.82 32.49 20.95
CA ALA A 153 21.24 33.65 21.71
C ALA A 153 22.71 33.95 21.41
N TYR A 154 23.06 35.24 21.37
CA TYR A 154 24.45 35.69 21.30
C TYR A 154 24.60 36.99 22.09
N ASP A 155 25.81 37.23 22.60
CA ASP A 155 26.13 38.46 23.29
C ASP A 155 26.67 39.48 22.29
N ASP A 156 25.94 40.58 22.13
CA ASP A 156 26.37 41.74 21.33
C ASP A 156 27.26 42.63 22.21
N PRO A 157 28.56 42.79 21.89
CA PRO A 157 29.48 43.57 22.72
C PRO A 157 29.15 45.08 22.73
N GLY A 158 28.24 45.54 21.87
CA GLY A 158 27.93 46.95 21.73
C GLY A 158 28.99 47.71 20.93
N SER A 159 28.64 48.91 20.46
CA SER A 159 29.58 49.82 19.80
C SER A 159 29.05 51.26 19.82
N GLY A 160 29.94 52.23 20.03
CA GLY A 160 29.55 53.63 20.19
C GLY A 160 28.54 53.83 21.32
N ASN A 161 27.36 54.40 21.02
CA ASN A 161 26.28 54.59 21.98
C ASN A 161 25.35 53.36 22.15
N ASN A 162 25.63 52.23 21.49
CA ASN A 162 24.88 50.98 21.69
C ASN A 162 25.48 50.22 22.90
N PRO A 163 24.75 50.07 24.02
CA PRO A 163 25.28 49.42 25.23
C PRO A 163 25.47 47.90 25.09
N GLY A 164 25.12 47.30 23.95
CA GLY A 164 25.23 45.85 23.73
C GLY A 164 24.16 45.07 24.50
N GLY A 165 24.43 43.77 24.73
CA GLY A 165 23.60 42.85 25.51
C GLY A 165 23.22 41.57 24.78
N THR A 166 22.44 40.70 25.44
CA THR A 166 21.97 39.45 24.81
C THR A 166 20.97 39.74 23.70
N ARG A 167 21.28 39.24 22.51
CA ARG A 167 20.46 39.32 21.30
C ARG A 167 20.10 37.90 20.85
N TYR A 168 19.09 37.82 19.99
CA TYR A 168 18.64 36.55 19.42
C TYR A 168 18.55 36.69 17.91
N THR A 169 19.01 35.66 17.21
CA THR A 169 18.70 35.53 15.78
C THR A 169 17.23 35.11 15.61
N GLY A 170 16.60 35.62 14.56
CA GLY A 170 15.19 35.40 14.28
C GLY A 170 14.98 34.54 13.04
N TYR A 171 13.91 33.76 13.01
CA TYR A 171 13.44 33.10 11.80
C TYR A 171 11.95 33.31 11.59
N GLY A 172 11.56 33.56 10.35
CA GLY A 172 10.19 33.45 9.86
C GLY A 172 10.00 32.14 9.13
N PHE A 173 8.83 31.53 9.30
CA PHE A 173 8.43 30.31 8.64
C PHE A 173 7.06 30.48 8.01
N GLU A 174 6.93 30.16 6.74
CA GLU A 174 5.69 30.24 5.98
C GLU A 174 5.35 28.88 5.35
N VAL A 175 4.06 28.56 5.33
CA VAL A 175 3.54 27.39 4.63
C VAL A 175 2.50 27.85 3.63
N ARG A 176 2.68 27.45 2.36
CA ARG A 176 1.71 27.67 1.29
C ARG A 176 1.13 26.35 0.81
N LYS A 177 -0.18 26.34 0.53
CA LYS A 177 -0.90 25.26 -0.14
C LYS A 177 -1.38 25.78 -1.49
N ASN A 178 -0.90 25.19 -2.57
CA ASN A 178 -1.21 25.61 -3.94
C ASN A 178 -1.01 27.13 -4.14
N GLY A 179 0.10 27.66 -3.63
CA GLY A 179 0.44 29.09 -3.66
C GLY A 179 -0.23 29.96 -2.59
N VAL A 180 -1.30 29.49 -1.94
CA VAL A 180 -2.03 30.24 -0.90
C VAL A 180 -1.34 30.09 0.44
N LEU A 181 -1.03 31.20 1.12
CA LEU A 181 -0.46 31.19 2.47
C LEU A 181 -1.47 30.64 3.48
N ILE A 182 -1.13 29.53 4.13
CA ILE A 182 -1.97 28.85 5.13
C ILE A 182 -1.42 28.95 6.55
N ALA A 183 -0.13 29.25 6.70
CA ALA A 183 0.47 29.52 8.00
C ALA A 183 1.67 30.45 7.89
N SER A 184 1.84 31.30 8.90
CA SER A 184 3.04 32.10 9.13
C SER A 184 3.39 32.03 10.62
N ARG A 185 4.66 31.76 10.93
CA ARG A 185 5.20 31.62 12.28
C ARG A 185 6.53 32.32 12.35
N GLU A 186 6.95 32.67 13.56
CA GLU A 186 8.24 33.30 13.80
C GLU A 186 8.80 32.90 15.16
N THR A 187 10.11 32.92 15.30
CA THR A 187 10.76 32.82 16.61
C THR A 187 10.59 34.13 17.38
N LYS A 188 10.54 34.06 18.71
CA LYS A 188 10.43 35.23 19.58
C LYS A 188 11.47 35.14 20.71
N GLY A 189 12.58 35.85 20.55
CA GLY A 189 13.72 35.74 21.46
C GLY A 189 14.22 34.29 21.53
N ALA A 190 14.26 33.72 22.74
CA ALA A 190 14.66 32.35 22.99
C ALA A 190 13.61 31.27 22.61
N ILE A 191 12.39 31.66 22.24
CA ILE A 191 11.27 30.72 22.03
C ILE A 191 11.32 30.16 20.60
N PRO A 192 11.45 28.83 20.42
CA PRO A 192 11.36 28.18 19.11
C PRO A 192 10.00 28.38 18.45
N GLY A 193 10.00 28.47 17.12
CA GLY A 193 8.79 28.35 16.33
C GLY A 193 8.49 26.88 16.00
N SER A 194 7.21 26.56 15.85
CA SER A 194 6.78 25.22 15.44
C SER A 194 5.60 25.28 14.46
N TYR A 195 5.57 24.35 13.52
CA TYR A 195 4.42 24.12 12.65
C TYR A 195 4.11 22.63 12.55
N SER A 196 2.87 22.26 12.82
CA SER A 196 2.30 20.95 12.52
C SER A 196 0.89 21.17 11.97
N ALA A 197 0.42 20.24 11.14
CA ALA A 197 -0.93 20.30 10.63
C ALA A 197 -1.42 18.94 10.15
N VAL A 198 -2.73 18.82 10.12
CA VAL A 198 -3.45 17.76 9.42
C VAL A 198 -4.31 18.44 8.36
N ILE A 199 -4.04 18.16 7.09
CA ILE A 199 -4.69 18.83 5.95
C ILE A 199 -5.47 17.80 5.17
N ASP A 200 -6.77 18.06 4.99
CA ASP A 200 -7.61 17.25 4.12
C ASP A 200 -7.26 17.46 2.64
N MET A 201 -7.23 16.34 1.92
CA MET A 201 -7.05 16.27 0.47
C MET A 201 -8.18 15.39 -0.12
N PRO A 202 -9.36 15.99 -0.39
CA PRO A 202 -10.48 15.26 -0.99
C PRO A 202 -10.12 14.72 -2.38
N SER A 203 -10.62 13.54 -2.72
CA SER A 203 -10.36 12.92 -4.02
C SER A 203 -10.89 13.77 -5.18
N GLY A 204 -10.22 13.69 -6.33
CA GLY A 204 -10.69 14.31 -7.57
C GLY A 204 -10.49 15.82 -7.64
N ARG A 205 -9.78 16.42 -6.68
CA ARG A 205 -9.41 17.86 -6.69
C ARG A 205 -8.03 18.13 -7.28
N GLY A 206 -7.37 17.10 -7.80
CA GLY A 206 -6.03 17.18 -8.39
C GLY A 206 -4.91 17.24 -7.34
N SER A 207 -3.68 17.45 -7.82
CA SER A 207 -2.49 17.46 -6.98
C SER A 207 -2.49 18.62 -5.97
N VAL A 208 -1.89 18.38 -4.81
CA VAL A 208 -1.64 19.40 -3.78
C VAL A 208 -0.14 19.68 -3.72
N THR A 209 0.24 20.94 -3.81
CA THR A 209 1.62 21.40 -3.60
C THR A 209 1.69 22.14 -2.28
N LEU A 210 2.61 21.70 -1.41
CA LEU A 210 2.96 22.36 -0.17
C LEU A 210 4.37 22.96 -0.29
N GLU A 211 4.48 24.24 0.04
CA GLU A 211 5.75 24.95 0.08
C GLU A 211 6.02 25.39 1.51
N PHE A 212 7.14 24.94 2.06
CA PHE A 212 7.60 25.27 3.40
C PHE A 212 8.81 26.18 3.26
N LYS A 213 8.69 27.43 3.68
CA LYS A 213 9.75 28.43 3.52
C LYS A 213 10.26 28.87 4.89
N ILE A 214 11.56 28.72 5.12
CA ILE A 214 12.28 29.25 6.27
C ILE A 214 13.14 30.42 5.80
N PHE A 215 13.12 31.52 6.54
CA PHE A 215 13.94 32.69 6.22
C PHE A 215 14.39 33.40 7.49
N GLN A 216 15.61 33.93 7.46
CA GLN A 216 16.17 34.72 8.54
C GLN A 216 15.38 36.03 8.71
N LYS A 217 15.16 36.42 9.97
CA LYS A 217 14.70 37.74 10.36
C LYS A 217 15.83 38.50 11.06
N GLY A 218 16.05 39.74 10.65
CA GLY A 218 17.15 40.57 11.15
C GLY A 218 18.48 40.30 10.43
N ASN A 219 19.53 40.99 10.89
CA ASN A 219 20.81 41.05 10.16
C ASN A 219 21.77 39.89 10.46
N GLN A 220 21.49 39.08 11.48
CA GLN A 220 22.34 37.94 11.86
C GLN A 220 21.61 36.60 11.67
N GLY A 221 22.33 35.63 11.10
CA GLY A 221 21.82 34.29 10.82
C GLY A 221 22.61 33.28 11.62
N ALA A 222 21.92 32.53 12.48
CA ALA A 222 22.42 31.34 13.15
C ALA A 222 21.21 30.64 13.80
N GLY A 223 21.09 29.32 13.65
CA GLY A 223 19.91 28.60 14.11
C GLY A 223 19.75 27.24 13.46
N ASN A 224 18.68 26.55 13.81
CA ASN A 224 18.40 25.21 13.33
C ASN A 224 16.94 25.06 12.93
N ILE A 225 16.68 24.07 12.08
CA ILE A 225 15.34 23.61 11.73
C ILE A 225 15.39 22.09 11.58
N THR A 226 14.34 21.40 12.01
CA THR A 226 14.17 19.97 11.75
C THR A 226 13.85 19.72 10.28
N ASP A 227 14.02 18.49 9.81
CA ASP A 227 13.58 18.12 8.47
C ASP A 227 12.06 18.32 8.28
N CYS A 228 11.67 18.55 7.04
CA CYS A 228 10.28 18.63 6.63
C CYS A 228 9.78 17.23 6.25
N THR A 229 9.03 16.60 7.14
CA THR A 229 8.35 15.34 6.88
C THR A 229 6.90 15.60 6.47
N VAL A 230 6.46 14.98 5.38
CA VAL A 230 5.07 14.98 4.92
C VAL A 230 4.62 13.53 4.75
N ILE A 231 3.54 13.17 5.43
CA ILE A 231 2.96 11.83 5.43
C ILE A 231 1.58 11.91 4.76
N VAL A 232 1.29 11.03 3.81
CA VAL A 232 0.00 10.97 3.13
C VAL A 232 -0.64 9.62 3.39
N THR A 233 -1.79 9.63 4.06
CA THR A 233 -2.56 8.44 4.37
C THR A 233 -3.95 8.51 3.77
N LYS A 234 -4.60 7.36 3.59
CA LYS A 234 -6.03 7.30 3.27
C LYS A 234 -6.82 7.88 4.44
N LYS A 235 -7.76 8.78 4.17
CA LYS A 235 -8.70 9.26 5.20
C LYS A 235 -9.65 8.13 5.56
N ALA A 236 -9.75 7.82 6.87
CA ALA A 236 -10.59 6.74 7.34
C ALA A 236 -12.06 6.98 6.96
N ALA A 237 -12.72 5.97 6.38
CA ALA A 237 -14.10 6.09 5.90
C ALA A 237 -15.15 5.59 6.90
N SER A 238 -14.76 4.84 7.94
CA SER A 238 -15.59 4.41 9.09
C SER A 238 -14.87 3.28 9.83
N GLY A 239 -15.29 2.98 11.07
CA GLY A 239 -14.93 1.76 11.81
C GLY A 239 -13.89 1.92 12.93
N ILE A 240 -13.13 3.02 12.98
CA ILE A 240 -12.22 3.32 14.09
C ILE A 240 -12.84 4.40 14.96
N SER A 241 -13.15 4.07 16.22
CA SER A 241 -13.54 5.04 17.24
C SER A 241 -12.29 5.45 18.01
N ILE A 242 -12.00 6.74 18.02
CA ILE A 242 -10.98 7.35 18.89
C ILE A 242 -11.78 8.13 19.94
N ARG A 243 -11.62 7.76 21.21
CA ARG A 243 -12.20 8.48 22.36
C ARG A 243 -11.08 9.07 23.20
#